data_AF-A0A356IT23-F1
#
_entry.id   AF-A0A356IT23-F1
#
_cell.length_a   1.000
_cell.length_b   1.000
_cell.length_c   1.000
_cell.angle_alpha   90.00
_cell.angle_beta   90.00
_cell.angle_gamma   90.00
#
_symmetry.space_group_name_H-M   'P 1'
#
loop_
_entity.id
_entity.type
_entity.pdbx_description
1 polymer ?
#
loop_
_entity_poly.entity_id
_entity_poly.type
_entity_poly.pdbx_seq_one_letter_code
_entity_poly.pdbx_strand_id
1 'polypeptide(L)'
;MDRMNVDAELLRELLNAASRTALTHRGSEHECYVLGQLEATANMAYVLCAGSGNDELELLCQQLALDALNRHSELSCNSAGTTRKPREKAVSTTV
;
A
#
# COMPACT_ATOMS: atom_id res chain seq x y z
N MET A 1 -6.51 27.49 -14.97
CA MET A 1 -6.74 26.49 -13.90
C MET A 1 -6.16 27.08 -12.65
N ASP A 2 -6.99 27.41 -11.67
CA ASP A 2 -6.49 27.82 -10.36
C ASP A 2 -5.71 26.64 -9.78
N ARG A 3 -4.47 26.90 -9.32
CA ARG A 3 -3.68 25.89 -8.62
C ARG A 3 -4.44 25.55 -7.34
N MET A 4 -4.81 24.28 -7.20
CA MET A 4 -5.40 23.79 -5.95
C MET A 4 -4.46 24.10 -4.80
N ASN A 5 -4.96 24.76 -3.76
CA ASN A 5 -4.16 25.09 -2.60
C ASN A 5 -3.96 23.82 -1.76
N VAL A 6 -2.73 23.31 -1.75
CA VAL A 6 -2.37 22.07 -1.07
C VAL A 6 -1.58 22.41 0.17
N ASP A 7 -2.09 21.99 1.33
CA ASP A 7 -1.37 22.09 2.59
C ASP A 7 -0.34 20.96 2.69
N ALA A 8 0.93 21.33 2.53
CA ALA A 8 2.05 20.39 2.56
C ALA A 8 2.24 19.72 3.93
N GLU A 9 1.96 20.43 5.03
CA GLU A 9 2.08 19.86 6.38
C GLU A 9 0.98 18.83 6.62
N LEU A 10 -0.24 19.12 6.17
CA LEU A 10 -1.35 18.17 6.25
C LEU A 10 -1.07 16.90 5.44
N LEU A 11 -0.49 17.04 4.24
CA LEU A 11 -0.07 15.89 3.44
C LEU A 11 1.04 15.08 4.13
N ARG A 12 2.04 15.74 4.73
CA ARG A 12 3.07 15.04 5.52
C ARG A 12 2.46 14.23 6.66
N GLU A 13 1.53 14.83 7.41
CA GLU A 13 0.87 14.11 8.52
C GLU A 13 0.00 12.95 8.05
N LEU A 14 -0.69 13.10 6.91
CA LEU A 14 -1.44 12.00 6.30
C LEU A 14 -0.52 10.84 5.90
N LEU A 15 0.60 11.13 5.24
CA LEU A 15 1.59 10.13 4.83
C LEU A 15 2.22 9.44 6.04
N ASN A 16 2.55 10.21 7.08
CA ASN A 16 3.06 9.69 8.35
C ASN A 16 2.05 8.75 9.02
N ALA A 17 0.77 9.11 9.04
CA ALA A 17 -0.29 8.27 9.58
C ALA A 17 -0.43 6.96 8.79
N ALA A 18 -0.52 7.04 7.46
CA ALA A 18 -0.63 5.86 6.60
C ALA A 18 0.57 4.91 6.76
N SER A 19 1.79 5.45 6.83
CA SER A 19 3.01 4.67 7.05
C SER A 19 2.99 3.96 8.41
N ARG A 20 2.62 4.66 9.48
CA ARG A 20 2.45 4.05 10.82
C ARG A 20 1.38 2.97 10.85
N THR A 21 0.28 3.14 10.12
CA THR A 21 -0.76 2.11 10.00
C THR A 21 -0.21 0.87 9.29
N ALA A 22 0.52 1.04 8.18
CA ALA A 22 1.16 -0.08 7.48
C ALA A 22 2.15 -0.84 8.37
N LEU A 23 2.99 -0.11 9.12
CA LEU A 23 3.93 -0.71 10.07
C LEU A 23 3.22 -1.50 11.19
N THR A 24 2.10 -0.98 11.69
CA THR A 24 1.30 -1.63 12.76
C THR A 24 0.69 -2.96 12.29
N HIS A 25 0.36 -3.07 10.99
CA HIS A 25 -0.21 -4.28 10.40
C HIS A 25 0.84 -5.25 9.83
N ARG A 26 2.13 -4.98 10.01
CA ARG A 26 3.20 -5.86 9.50
C ARG A 26 3.11 -7.26 10.10
N GLY A 27 3.13 -8.29 9.24
CA GLY A 27 2.99 -9.70 9.60
C GLY A 27 1.54 -10.15 9.87
N SER A 28 0.56 -9.24 9.81
CA SER A 28 -0.86 -9.58 9.99
C SER A 28 -1.52 -10.01 8.67
N GLU A 29 -2.69 -10.65 8.76
CA GLU A 29 -3.50 -10.99 7.57
C GLU A 29 -3.94 -9.76 6.76
N HIS A 30 -3.93 -8.57 7.38
CA HIS A 30 -4.30 -7.30 6.76
C HIS A 30 -3.11 -6.55 6.16
N GLU A 31 -1.87 -7.05 6.29
CA GLU A 31 -0.67 -6.35 5.84
C GLU A 31 -0.78 -5.93 4.36
N CYS A 32 -1.19 -6.85 3.48
CA CYS A 32 -1.37 -6.59 2.06
C CYS A 32 -2.40 -5.48 1.79
N TYR A 33 -3.54 -5.50 2.49
CA TYR A 33 -4.57 -4.47 2.34
C TYR A 33 -4.03 -3.08 2.71
N VAL A 34 -3.35 -2.98 3.86
CA VAL A 34 -2.86 -1.69 4.36
C VAL A 34 -1.68 -1.17 3.53
N LEU A 35 -0.83 -2.04 3.01
CA LEU A 35 0.22 -1.65 2.06
C LEU A 35 -0.38 -1.06 0.77
N GLY A 36 -1.51 -1.60 0.29
CA GLY A 36 -2.23 -1.02 -0.86
C GLY A 36 -2.79 0.37 -0.55
N GLN A 37 -3.29 0.58 0.67
CA GLN A 37 -3.73 1.90 1.12
C GLN A 37 -2.56 2.90 1.22
N LEU A 38 -1.40 2.47 1.72
CA LEU A 38 -0.20 3.30 1.79
C LEU A 38 0.26 3.74 0.40
N GLU A 39 0.36 2.80 -0.54
CA GLU A 39 0.76 3.07 -1.94
C GLU A 39 -0.21 4.06 -2.62
N ALA A 40 -1.52 3.80 -2.53
CA ALA A 40 -2.52 4.66 -3.13
C ALA A 40 -2.54 6.07 -2.51
N THR A 41 -2.37 6.16 -1.18
CA THR A 41 -2.31 7.45 -0.47
C THR A 41 -1.07 8.24 -0.87
N ALA A 42 0.09 7.57 -0.95
CA ALA A 42 1.34 8.19 -1.36
C ALA A 42 1.29 8.70 -2.81
N ASN A 43 0.74 7.90 -3.73
CA ASN A 43 0.55 8.31 -5.12
C ASN A 43 -0.47 9.44 -5.28
N MET A 44 -1.56 9.43 -4.50
CA MET A 44 -2.49 10.54 -4.47
C MET A 44 -1.78 11.82 -4.01
N ALA A 45 -1.07 11.78 -2.88
CA ALA A 45 -0.36 12.94 -2.33
C ALA A 45 0.66 13.50 -3.34
N TYR A 46 1.40 12.63 -4.03
CA TYR A 46 2.32 13.03 -5.10
C TYR A 46 1.61 13.83 -6.20
N VAL A 47 0.48 13.34 -6.71
CA VAL A 47 -0.29 14.05 -7.76
C VAL A 47 -0.76 15.43 -7.29
N LEU A 48 -1.09 15.59 -6.00
CA LEU A 48 -1.51 16.88 -5.45
C LEU A 48 -0.34 17.85 -5.28
N CYS A 49 0.85 17.36 -4.91
CA CYS A 49 2.00 18.23 -4.60
C CYS A 49 3.05 18.33 -5.72
N ALA A 50 2.94 17.57 -6.80
CA ALA A 50 3.91 17.58 -7.89
C ALA A 50 4.06 18.97 -8.53
N GLY A 51 5.30 19.45 -8.63
CA GLY A 51 5.61 20.76 -9.20
C GLY A 51 5.25 21.94 -8.27
N SER A 52 5.00 21.66 -6.99
CA SER A 52 4.77 22.70 -5.96
C SER A 52 6.07 23.35 -5.47
N GLY A 53 7.24 22.79 -5.82
CA GLY A 53 8.56 23.24 -5.34
C GLY A 53 8.93 22.71 -3.96
N ASN A 54 8.18 21.73 -3.45
CA ASN A 54 8.49 21.00 -2.22
C ASN A 54 9.05 19.61 -2.55
N ASP A 55 10.29 19.58 -3.03
CA ASP A 55 10.96 18.36 -3.51
C ASP A 55 11.06 17.28 -2.43
N GLU A 56 11.16 17.66 -1.15
CA GLU A 56 11.21 16.72 -0.03
C GLU A 56 9.90 15.97 0.13
N LEU A 57 8.76 16.66 0.02
CA LEU A 57 7.45 16.02 0.08
C LEU A 57 7.21 15.11 -1.14
N GLU A 58 7.62 15.53 -2.33
CA GLU A 58 7.55 14.70 -3.53
C GLU A 58 8.38 13.42 -3.37
N LEU A 59 9.60 13.53 -2.86
CA LEU A 59 10.49 12.39 -2.60
C LEU A 59 9.89 11.46 -1.55
N LEU A 60 9.31 12.01 -0.48
CA LEU A 60 8.64 11.21 0.56
C LEU A 60 7.49 10.38 -0.02
N CYS A 61 6.66 10.97 -0.89
CA CYS A 61 5.56 10.25 -1.54
C CYS A 61 6.11 9.08 -2.37
N GLN A 62 7.12 9.33 -3.20
CA GLN A 62 7.73 8.32 -4.06
C GLN A 62 8.35 7.18 -3.25
N GLN A 63 9.07 7.52 -2.17
CA GLN A 63 9.70 6.54 -1.30
C GLN A 63 8.66 5.63 -0.63
N LEU A 64 7.59 6.19 -0.06
CA LEU A 64 6.54 5.42 0.60
C LEU A 64 5.78 4.50 -0.37
N ALA A 65 5.49 4.99 -1.59
CA ALA A 65 4.87 4.18 -2.62
C ALA A 65 5.77 3.01 -3.04
N LEU A 66 7.07 3.26 -3.24
CA LEU A 66 8.05 2.25 -3.63
C LEU A 66 8.24 1.19 -2.53
N ASP A 67 8.36 1.61 -1.28
CA ASP A 67 8.50 0.70 -0.13
C ASP A 67 7.27 -0.21 0.01
N ALA A 68 6.07 0.35 -0.19
CA ALA A 68 4.84 -0.43 -0.19
C ALA A 68 4.82 -1.49 -1.31
N LEU A 69 5.23 -1.12 -2.54
CA LEU A 69 5.30 -2.04 -3.68
C LEU A 69 6.35 -3.14 -3.48
N ASN A 70 7.52 -2.80 -2.96
CA ASN A 70 8.57 -3.77 -2.64
C ASN A 70 8.05 -4.79 -1.64
N ARG A 71 7.43 -4.32 -0.55
CA ARG A 71 6.87 -5.19 0.47
C ARG A 71 5.72 -6.07 -0.06
N HIS A 72 4.84 -5.51 -0.89
CA HIS A 72 3.81 -6.28 -1.59
C HIS A 72 4.39 -7.41 -2.43
N SER A 73 5.47 -7.13 -3.16
CA SER A 73 6.16 -8.10 -4.02
C SER A 73 6.77 -9.24 -3.19
N GLU A 74 7.37 -8.93 -2.04
CA GLU A 74 7.86 -9.94 -1.09
C GLU A 74 6.73 -10.88 -0.59
N LEU A 75 5.58 -10.32 -0.23
CA LEU A 75 4.43 -11.09 0.26
C LEU A 75 3.82 -11.98 -0.85
N SER A 76 3.78 -11.47 -2.09
CA SER A 76 3.32 -12.22 -3.26
C SER A 76 4.23 -13.41 -3.57
N CYS A 77 5.55 -13.21 -3.55
CA CYS A 77 6.54 -14.27 -3.76
C CYS A 77 6.46 -15.37 -2.69
N ASN A 78 6.23 -15.01 -1.43
CA ASN A 78 6.07 -15.98 -0.34
C ASN A 78 4.77 -16.81 -0.46
N SER A 79 3.75 -16.27 -1.11
CA SER A 79 2.47 -16.96 -1.34
C SER A 79 2.56 -18.04 -2.42
N ALA A 80 3.53 -17.96 -3.34
CA ALA A 80 3.76 -18.96 -4.38
C ALA A 80 4.32 -20.30 -3.85
N GLY A 81 4.79 -20.36 -2.60
CA GLY A 81 5.31 -21.57 -1.96
C GLY A 81 4.26 -22.45 -1.28
N THR A 82 3.02 -21.97 -1.08
CA THR A 82 1.96 -22.77 -0.47
C THR A 82 1.13 -23.43 -1.56
N THR A 83 1.47 -24.67 -1.88
CA THR A 83 0.64 -25.56 -2.69
C THR A 83 -0.77 -25.61 -2.10
N ARG A 84 -1.73 -24.96 -2.77
CA ARG A 84 -3.16 -25.16 -2.51
C ARG A 84 -3.46 -26.63 -2.78
N LYS A 85 -3.59 -27.45 -1.72
CA LYS A 85 -4.07 -28.82 -1.87
C LYS A 85 -5.40 -28.79 -2.63
N PRO A 86 -5.61 -29.66 -3.64
CA PRO A 86 -6.90 -29.74 -4.32
C PRO A 86 -7.96 -30.12 -3.30
N ARG A 87 -9.04 -29.34 -3.26
CA ARG A 87 -10.23 -29.64 -2.47
C ARG A 87 -10.85 -30.92 -3.07
N GLU A 88 -10.62 -32.07 -2.44
CA GLU A 88 -11.23 -33.34 -2.84
C GLU A 88 -12.75 -33.17 -2.87
N LYS A 89 -13.36 -33.40 -4.04
CA LYS A 89 -14.81 -33.43 -4.19
C LYS A 89 -15.32 -34.64 -3.40
N ALA A 90 -16.07 -34.40 -2.34
CA ALA A 90 -16.85 -35.43 -1.67
C ALA A 90 -17.88 -35.98 -2.67
N VAL A 91 -17.64 -37.17 -3.18
CA VAL A 91 -18.62 -37.96 -3.93
C VAL A 91 -19.67 -38.41 -2.94
N SER A 92 -20.86 -37.79 -3.00
CA SER A 92 -22.04 -38.26 -2.29
C SER A 92 -22.68 -39.37 -3.12
N THR A 93 -22.34 -40.62 -2.81
CA THR A 93 -23.08 -41.78 -3.29
C THR A 93 -24.31 -41.95 -2.41
N THR A 94 -25.49 -41.64 -2.93
CA THR A 94 -26.76 -42.08 -2.33
C THR A 94 -27.16 -43.37 -3.03
N VAL A 95 -27.29 -44.45 -2.26
CA VAL A 95 -27.94 -45.71 -2.65
C VAL A 95 -29.41 -45.61 -2.25
#